data_AF-A0A7D9EGP3-F1
#
_entry.id   AF-A0A7D9EGP3-F1
#
_cell.length_a   1.000
_cell.length_b   1.000
_cell.length_c   1.000
_cell.angle_alpha   90.00
_cell.angle_beta   90.00
_cell.angle_gamma   90.00
#
_symmetry.space_group_name_H-M   'P 1'
#
loop_
_entity.id
_entity.type
_entity.pdbx_description
1 polymer ?
#
loop_
_entity_poly.entity_id
_entity_poly.type
_entity_poly.pdbx_seq_one_letter_code
_entity_poly.pdbx_strand_id
1 'polypeptide(L)'
;MAMRKRPAVNYRELNNFLSVILYNTTPKAKRATLPSTYKVERIISKRKVKNDHEYLIKWDGWPLECCSWEPSLHLSEDLLRGYERPPKPDSQKLHEASWQLYQGVLTSLKSKSTSPVCIPMQHDIWRYVTNGK
;
A
#
# COMPACT_ATOMS: atom_id res chain seq x y z
N MET A 1 -41.21 -11.96 -34.43
CA MET A 1 -40.28 -12.73 -33.58
C MET A 1 -40.28 -12.14 -32.18
N ALA A 2 -40.81 -12.84 -31.17
CA ALA A 2 -40.87 -12.31 -29.80
C ALA A 2 -39.58 -12.66 -29.04
N MET A 3 -38.85 -11.65 -28.58
CA MET A 3 -37.65 -11.85 -27.75
C MET A 3 -38.05 -12.38 -26.37
N ARG A 4 -37.61 -13.61 -26.04
CA ARG A 4 -37.76 -14.17 -24.69
C ARG A 4 -36.96 -13.32 -23.70
N LYS A 5 -37.64 -12.62 -22.78
CA LYS A 5 -36.97 -11.91 -21.68
C LYS A 5 -36.23 -12.93 -20.82
N ARG A 6 -34.92 -12.72 -20.60
CA ARG A 6 -34.14 -13.56 -19.68
C ARG A 6 -34.69 -13.34 -18.26
N PRO A 7 -34.87 -14.41 -17.46
CA PRO A 7 -35.33 -14.25 -16.08
C PRO A 7 -34.33 -13.42 -15.27
N ALA A 8 -34.85 -12.60 -14.37
CA ALA A 8 -34.04 -11.76 -13.49
C ALA A 8 -33.20 -12.64 -12.56
N VAL A 9 -31.91 -12.35 -12.45
CA VAL A 9 -30.99 -13.10 -11.58
C VAL A 9 -31.32 -12.79 -10.12
N ASN A 10 -31.73 -13.80 -9.35
CA ASN A 10 -31.95 -13.68 -7.91
C ASN A 10 -30.60 -13.76 -7.18
N TYR A 11 -30.00 -12.61 -6.92
CA TYR A 11 -28.72 -12.52 -6.23
C TYR A 11 -28.71 -13.16 -4.82
N ARG A 12 -29.88 -13.28 -4.18
CA ARG A 12 -30.01 -13.93 -2.86
C ARG A 12 -29.80 -15.44 -2.95
N GLU A 13 -30.30 -16.08 -4.01
CA GLU A 13 -30.07 -17.51 -4.27
C GLU A 13 -28.63 -17.76 -4.73
N LEU A 14 -28.09 -16.90 -5.60
CA LEU A 14 -26.71 -17.00 -6.07
C LEU A 14 -25.70 -16.95 -4.92
N ASN A 15 -25.92 -16.08 -3.93
CA ASN A 15 -25.10 -16.00 -2.72
C ASN A 15 -25.15 -17.29 -1.87
N ASN A 16 -26.24 -18.05 -1.95
CA ASN A 16 -26.41 -19.30 -1.22
C ASN A 16 -25.71 -20.49 -1.92
N PHE A 17 -25.56 -20.43 -3.25
CA PHE A 17 -24.86 -21.44 -4.04
C PHE A 17 -23.33 -21.25 -4.13
N LEU A 18 -22.83 -20.07 -3.75
CA LEU A 18 -21.40 -19.80 -3.70
C LEU A 18 -20.83 -20.37 -2.38
N SER A 19 -20.18 -21.53 -2.46
CA SER A 19 -19.48 -22.17 -1.33
C SER A 19 -18.21 -21.42 -0.88
N VAL A 20 -17.84 -20.36 -1.59
CA VAL A 20 -16.69 -19.52 -1.29
C VAL A 20 -17.21 -18.24 -0.65
N ILE A 21 -16.91 -18.04 0.64
CA ILE A 21 -17.16 -16.79 1.34
C ILE A 21 -16.22 -15.74 0.74
N LEU A 22 -16.70 -14.96 -0.23
CA LEU A 22 -15.91 -13.92 -0.89
C LEU A 22 -15.81 -12.62 -0.07
N TYR A 23 -16.58 -12.47 1.02
CA TYR A 23 -16.53 -11.32 1.93
C TYR A 23 -17.28 -11.64 3.23
N ASN A 24 -16.74 -11.16 4.36
CA ASN A 24 -17.30 -11.39 5.69
C ASN A 24 -18.61 -10.61 5.90
N THR A 25 -19.74 -11.17 5.49
CA THR A 25 -21.10 -10.58 5.66
C THR A 25 -21.71 -10.79 7.04
N THR A 26 -21.01 -11.48 7.95
CA THR A 26 -21.47 -11.62 9.33
C THR A 26 -21.58 -10.25 9.98
N PRO A 27 -22.75 -9.86 10.51
CA PRO A 27 -22.89 -8.60 11.25
C PRO A 27 -21.91 -8.61 12.42
N LYS A 28 -20.90 -7.73 12.38
CA LYS A 28 -19.96 -7.58 13.49
C LYS A 28 -20.76 -7.16 14.73
N ALA A 29 -20.91 -8.08 15.68
CA ALA A 29 -21.26 -7.72 17.04
C ALA A 29 -20.30 -6.60 17.49
N LYS A 30 -20.86 -5.50 18.01
CA LYS A 30 -20.08 -4.38 18.55
C LYS A 30 -19.29 -4.87 19.77
N ARG A 31 -18.14 -5.51 19.52
CA ARG A 31 -17.13 -5.75 20.54
C ARG A 31 -16.60 -4.37 20.93
N ALA A 32 -16.64 -4.05 22.21
CA ALA A 32 -16.01 -2.85 22.75
C ALA A 32 -14.55 -2.82 22.27
N THR A 33 -14.22 -1.83 21.45
CA THR A 33 -12.93 -1.68 20.80
C THR A 33 -11.89 -1.30 21.85
N LEU A 34 -11.23 -2.29 22.44
CA LEU A 34 -9.97 -2.04 23.13
C LEU A 34 -9.00 -1.47 22.06
N PRO A 35 -8.21 -0.42 22.35
CA PRO A 35 -7.19 0.05 21.42
C PRO A 35 -6.18 -1.08 21.19
N SER A 36 -6.29 -1.74 20.04
CA SER A 36 -5.35 -2.79 19.64
C SER A 36 -4.16 -2.12 18.98
N THR A 37 -2.98 -2.33 19.54
CA THR A 37 -1.72 -1.87 18.95
C THR A 37 -1.27 -2.90 17.91
N TYR A 38 -0.80 -2.41 16.76
CA TYR A 38 -0.28 -3.25 15.68
C TYR A 38 1.12 -2.79 15.32
N LYS A 39 1.96 -3.73 14.89
CA LYS A 39 3.32 -3.42 14.48
C LYS A 39 3.33 -2.76 13.11
N VAL A 40 3.96 -1.60 13.03
CA VAL A 40 4.13 -0.83 11.80
C VAL A 40 5.48 -1.18 11.17
N GLU A 41 5.49 -1.39 9.86
CA GLU A 41 6.71 -1.55 9.08
C GLU A 41 7.28 -0.18 8.69
N ARG A 42 6.47 0.66 8.05
CA ARG A 42 6.85 2.01 7.61
C ARG A 42 5.63 2.89 7.31
N ILE A 43 5.86 4.20 7.24
CA ILE A 43 4.90 5.16 6.68
C ILE A 43 5.17 5.31 5.17
N ILE A 44 4.14 5.12 4.35
CA ILE A 44 4.22 5.21 2.89
C ILE A 44 3.95 6.64 2.41
N SER A 45 2.88 7.27 2.91
CA SER A 45 2.43 8.57 2.42
C SER A 45 1.78 9.40 3.52
N LYS A 46 1.67 10.70 3.28
CA LYS A 46 1.02 11.68 4.14
C LYS A 46 0.03 12.48 3.29
N ARG A 47 -1.18 12.69 3.81
CA ARG A 47 -2.17 13.59 3.21
C ARG A 47 -2.71 14.55 4.26
N LYS A 48 -3.17 15.72 3.81
CA LYS A 48 -3.84 16.69 4.68
C LYS A 48 -5.36 16.48 4.59
N VAL A 49 -6.02 16.31 5.73
CA VAL A 49 -7.47 16.16 5.82
C VAL A 49 -8.02 17.20 6.79
N LYS A 50 -8.77 18.17 6.27
CA LYS A 50 -9.33 19.29 7.03
C LYS A 50 -8.26 20.00 7.88
N ASN A 51 -8.22 19.72 9.18
CA ASN A 51 -7.33 20.33 10.17
C ASN A 51 -6.13 19.45 10.59
N ASP A 52 -6.06 18.20 10.13
CA ASP A 52 -5.02 17.25 10.57
C ASP A 52 -4.35 16.54 9.38
N HIS A 53 -3.37 15.71 9.70
CA HIS A 53 -2.68 14.83 8.78
C HIS A 53 -3.04 13.37 9.03
N GLU A 54 -3.29 12.67 7.93
CA GLU A 54 -3.40 11.22 7.92
C GLU A 54 -2.19 10.64 7.21
N TYR A 55 -1.79 9.46 7.65
CA TYR A 55 -0.61 8.76 7.17
C TYR A 55 -1.00 7.37 6.69
N LEU A 56 -0.52 6.98 5.51
CA LEU A 56 -0.73 5.66 4.95
C LEU A 56 0.30 4.69 5.54
N ILE A 57 -0.17 3.70 6.28
CA ILE A 57 0.66 2.79 7.06
C ILE A 57 0.85 1.46 6.35
N LYS A 58 2.10 1.05 6.20
CA LYS A 58 2.46 -0.32 5.86
C LYS A 58 2.51 -1.14 7.14
N TRP A 59 1.58 -2.10 7.27
CA TRP A 59 1.57 -3.02 8.40
C TRP A 59 2.63 -4.12 8.23
N ASP A 60 3.27 -4.48 9.34
CA ASP A 60 4.32 -5.51 9.38
C ASP A 60 3.73 -6.90 9.06
N GLY A 61 4.32 -7.59 8.09
CA GLY A 61 3.87 -8.93 7.65
C GLY A 61 2.60 -8.95 6.78
N TRP A 62 1.99 -7.80 6.52
CA TRP A 62 0.81 -7.70 5.63
C TRP A 62 1.20 -7.23 4.24
N PRO A 63 0.43 -7.55 3.19
CA PRO A 63 0.74 -7.10 1.84
C PRO A 63 0.34 -5.61 1.66
N LEU A 64 0.78 -4.98 0.57
CA LEU A 64 0.60 -3.53 0.33
C LEU A 64 -0.88 -3.14 0.19
N GLU A 65 -1.73 -4.06 -0.23
CA GLU A 65 -3.17 -3.88 -0.39
C GLU A 65 -3.88 -3.68 0.95
N CYS A 66 -3.27 -4.10 2.06
CA CYS A 66 -3.82 -3.96 3.41
C CYS A 66 -3.45 -2.64 4.10
N CYS A 67 -2.74 -1.73 3.43
CA CYS A 67 -2.36 -0.45 4.02
C CYS A 67 -3.61 0.40 4.31
N SER A 68 -3.62 1.09 5.46
CA SER A 68 -4.72 1.97 5.88
C SER A 68 -4.22 3.38 6.20
N TRP A 69 -5.13 4.35 6.09
CA TRP A 69 -4.87 5.73 6.50
C TRP A 69 -5.18 5.89 7.99
N GLU A 70 -4.15 6.18 8.77
CA GLU A 70 -4.27 6.40 10.22
C GLU A 70 -4.02 7.88 10.56
N PRO A 71 -4.78 8.46 11.50
CA PRO A 71 -4.54 9.82 11.99
C PRO A 71 -3.20 9.93 12.73
N SER A 72 -2.66 11.15 12.79
CA SER A 72 -1.43 11.48 13.50
C SER A 72 -1.42 10.97 14.96
N LEU A 73 -2.57 11.06 15.63
CA LEU A 73 -2.77 10.63 17.03
C LEU A 73 -2.59 9.12 17.26
N HIS A 74 -2.70 8.29 16.23
CA HIS A 74 -2.49 6.83 16.34
C HIS A 74 -1.02 6.43 16.23
N LEU A 75 -0.13 7.37 15.88
CA LEU A 75 1.27 7.10 15.58
C LEU A 75 2.18 7.64 16.67
N SER A 76 3.29 6.95 16.90
CA SER A 76 4.32 7.45 17.79
C SER A 76 5.09 8.59 17.13
N GLU A 77 5.53 9.54 17.95
CA GLU A 77 6.36 10.66 17.50
C GLU A 77 7.64 10.16 16.79
N ASP A 78 8.18 9.01 17.20
CA ASP A 78 9.37 8.41 16.59
C ASP A 78 9.14 8.00 15.13
N LEU A 79 7.96 7.41 14.84
CA LEU A 79 7.58 7.04 13.47
C LEU A 79 7.39 8.28 12.60
N LEU A 80 6.75 9.31 13.15
CA LEU A 80 6.54 10.59 12.45
C LEU A 80 7.87 11.27 12.15
N ARG A 81 8.79 11.35 13.12
CA ARG A 81 10.12 11.92 12.91
C ARG A 81 10.93 11.13 11.87
N GLY A 82 10.86 9.81 11.91
CA GLY A 82 11.52 8.96 10.91
C GLY A 82 10.96 9.17 9.49
N TYR A 83 9.66 9.46 9.38
CA TYR A 83 9.06 9.80 8.10
C TYR A 83 9.42 11.21 7.62
N GLU A 84 9.45 12.22 8.50
CA GLU A 84 9.81 13.58 8.06
C GLU A 84 11.30 13.74 7.79
N ARG A 85 12.15 13.02 8.52
CA ARG A 85 13.61 13.03 8.37
C ARG A 85 14.11 11.60 8.19
N PRO A 86 14.05 11.06 6.96
CA PRO A 86 14.48 9.70 6.70
C PRO A 86 15.95 9.53 7.09
N PRO A 87 16.29 8.52 7.92
CA PRO A 87 17.69 8.25 8.25
C PRO A 87 18.46 7.83 7.01
N LYS A 88 19.78 8.03 7.03
CA LYS A 88 20.65 7.58 5.94
C LYS A 88 20.54 6.04 5.82
N PRO A 89 20.14 5.50 4.64
CA PRO A 89 20.13 4.07 4.40
C PRO A 89 21.54 3.48 4.50
N ASP A 90 21.62 2.18 4.76
CA ASP A 90 22.88 1.46 4.73
C ASP A 90 23.56 1.60 3.36
N SER A 91 24.88 1.78 3.40
CA SER A 91 25.74 1.98 2.23
C SER A 91 25.60 0.85 1.20
N GLN A 92 25.48 -0.39 1.66
CA GLN A 92 25.29 -1.54 0.78
C GLN A 92 23.95 -1.48 0.06
N LYS A 93 22.86 -1.18 0.78
CA LYS A 93 21.52 -1.02 0.19
C LYS A 93 21.47 0.13 -0.83
N LEU A 94 22.16 1.23 -0.53
CA LEU A 94 22.24 2.37 -1.43
C LEU A 94 23.02 2.03 -2.71
N HIS A 95 24.13 1.31 -2.59
CA HIS A 95 24.90 0.82 -3.73
C HIS A 95 24.08 -0.15 -4.59
N GLU A 96 23.34 -1.07 -3.97
CA GLU A 96 22.48 -1.99 -4.71
C GLU A 96 21.38 -1.25 -5.48
N ALA A 97 20.71 -0.28 -4.86
CA ALA A 97 19.70 0.53 -5.55
C ALA A 97 20.28 1.36 -6.71
N SER A 98 21.47 1.93 -6.54
CA SER A 98 22.12 2.69 -7.62
C SER A 98 22.55 1.78 -8.77
N TRP A 99 23.02 0.57 -8.46
CA TRP A 99 23.37 -0.44 -9.44
C TRP A 99 22.13 -0.91 -10.23
N GLN A 100 21.02 -1.20 -9.56
CA GLN A 100 19.75 -1.57 -10.21
C GLN A 100 19.25 -0.47 -11.15
N LEU A 101 19.36 0.80 -10.73
CA LEU A 101 19.03 1.94 -11.59
C LEU A 101 19.92 1.99 -12.84
N TYR A 102 21.24 1.88 -12.66
CA TYR A 102 22.20 1.87 -13.75
C TYR A 102 21.93 0.74 -14.75
N GLN A 103 21.74 -0.48 -14.26
CA GLN A 103 21.44 -1.64 -15.10
C GLN A 103 20.12 -1.47 -15.86
N GLY A 104 19.07 -0.98 -15.19
CA GLY A 104 17.77 -0.74 -15.82
C GLY A 104 17.84 0.30 -16.95
N VAL A 105 18.54 1.42 -16.70
CA VAL A 105 18.75 2.48 -17.71
C VAL A 105 19.58 1.95 -18.87
N LEU A 106 20.69 1.26 -18.61
CA LEU A 106 21.52 0.69 -19.67
C LEU A 106 20.76 -0.31 -20.53
N THR A 107 19.96 -1.17 -19.89
CA THR A 107 19.16 -2.17 -20.59
C THR A 107 18.14 -1.50 -21.49
N SER A 108 17.50 -0.43 -21.01
CA SER A 108 16.58 0.41 -21.79
C SER A 108 17.28 0.99 -23.03
N LEU A 109 18.42 1.66 -22.82
CA LEU A 109 19.17 2.33 -23.88
C LEU A 109 19.77 1.38 -24.91
N LYS A 110 20.15 0.16 -24.50
CA LYS A 110 20.65 -0.89 -25.40
C LYS A 110 19.52 -1.56 -26.21
N SER A 111 18.28 -1.46 -25.74
CA SER A 111 17.13 -2.03 -26.44
C SER A 111 16.60 -1.05 -27.50
N LYS A 112 15.88 -1.57 -28.50
CA LYS A 112 15.10 -0.74 -29.44
C LYS A 112 13.69 -0.42 -28.93
N SER A 113 13.36 -0.85 -27.70
CA SER A 113 12.03 -0.72 -27.14
C SER A 113 11.79 0.69 -26.65
N THR A 114 10.61 1.23 -26.95
CA THR A 114 10.12 2.50 -26.38
C THR A 114 9.21 2.28 -25.18
N SER A 115 9.05 1.02 -24.73
CA SER A 115 8.20 0.70 -23.59
C SER A 115 8.80 1.22 -22.28
N PRO A 116 7.98 1.69 -21.32
CA PRO A 116 8.48 2.12 -20.01
C PRO A 116 9.23 1.00 -19.29
N VAL A 117 10.38 1.33 -18.72
CA VAL A 117 11.14 0.40 -17.86
C VAL A 117 10.78 0.65 -16.41
N CYS A 118 10.34 -0.41 -15.72
CA CYS A 118 10.08 -0.38 -14.29
C CYS A 118 11.34 -0.80 -13.53
N ILE A 119 11.89 0.10 -12.72
CA ILE A 119 13.04 -0.18 -11.86
C ILE A 119 12.55 -0.13 -10.42
N PRO A 120 12.44 -1.28 -9.73
CA PRO A 120 11.97 -1.29 -8.35
C PRO A 120 13.03 -0.64 -7.45
N MET A 121 12.58 0.27 -6.58
CA MET A 121 13.42 0.90 -5.57
C MET A 121 12.73 0.81 -4.21
N GLN A 122 13.50 0.53 -3.17
CA GLN A 122 12.97 0.56 -1.81
C GLN A 122 12.54 1.98 -1.44
N HIS A 123 11.37 2.09 -0.81
CA HIS A 123 10.76 3.36 -0.46
C HIS A 123 11.65 4.24 0.42
N ASP A 124 12.40 3.65 1.36
CA ASP A 124 13.25 4.40 2.29
C ASP A 124 14.45 5.03 1.56
N ILE A 125 14.99 4.32 0.55
CA ILE A 125 16.06 4.83 -0.31
C ILE A 125 15.53 5.95 -1.19
N TRP A 126 14.36 5.75 -1.82
CA TRP A 126 13.73 6.78 -2.64
C TRP A 126 13.54 8.07 -1.83
N ARG A 127 12.92 7.97 -0.65
CA ARG A 127 12.69 9.14 0.21
C ARG A 127 13.97 9.77 0.74
N TYR A 128 15.02 8.99 0.99
CA TYR A 128 16.32 9.56 1.32
C TYR A 128 16.90 10.37 0.16
N VAL A 129 16.85 9.84 -1.07
CA VAL A 129 17.38 10.49 -2.27
C VAL A 129 16.56 11.73 -2.68
N THR A 130 15.24 11.69 -2.51
CA THR A 130 14.35 12.82 -2.87
C THR A 130 14.14 13.83 -1.76
N ASN A 131 14.81 13.68 -0.62
CA ASN A 131 14.56 14.47 0.59
C ASN A 131 13.07 14.47 1.01
N GLY A 132 12.45 13.29 0.96
CA GLY A 132 11.08 13.06 1.41
C GLY A 132 9.99 13.51 0.44
N LYS A 133 10.35 13.91 -0.78
CA LYS A 133 9.43 14.28 -1.87
C LYS A 133 8.90 13.06 -2.63
#